data_AF-A0A6I6H2K5-F1
#
_entry.id   AF-A0A6I6H2K5-F1
#
_cell.length_a   1.000
_cell.length_b   1.000
_cell.length_c   1.000
_cell.angle_alpha   90.00
_cell.angle_beta   90.00
_cell.angle_gamma   90.00
#
_symmetry.space_group_name_H-M   'P 1'
#
loop_
_entity.id
_entity.type
_entity.pdbx_description
1 polymer ?
#
loop_
_entity_poly.entity_id
_entity_poly.type
_entity_poly.pdbx_seq_one_letter_code
_entity_poly.pdbx_strand_id
1 'polypeptide(L)'
;MTDFSGLPLVIEPADLQARLDVPELILVDLTSVNRYNSGHIPGARFVDPKRTQLGQPPAPGLLPAKADLEKLFAELGHNANAVYVVYDDEGGGWAGRFIWLLDVIGHTRYHYLNGGAQAWPASTLSTDVPAAASGTVSLTLHEEPTATREYLQSRIGAADLAIWDARSPAEYRGEKVLAAKGGHIPGAVNFEWTAGMDLNNALRIRKDMPEILEQLGISKDKEVVTHCQTHHRSGFTYLVAKHLGYPRVKAYAGSWGEWGNHPDTPVEV
;
A
#
# COMPACT_ATOMS: atom_id res chain seq x y z
N MET A 1 11.41 -24.76 4.61
CA MET A 1 11.77 -23.33 4.51
C MET A 1 11.41 -22.91 3.11
N THR A 2 10.57 -21.88 2.93
CA THR A 2 10.21 -21.37 1.60
C THR A 2 11.43 -20.75 0.94
N ASP A 3 11.49 -20.69 -0.38
CA ASP A 3 12.65 -20.09 -1.09
C ASP A 3 12.79 -18.57 -0.82
N PHE A 4 11.71 -17.95 -0.34
CA PHE A 4 11.68 -16.56 0.12
C PHE A 4 12.10 -16.37 1.59
N SER A 5 12.37 -17.45 2.33
CA SER A 5 12.76 -17.37 3.74
C SER A 5 14.07 -16.59 3.91
N GLY A 6 14.08 -15.59 4.79
CA GLY A 6 15.25 -14.76 5.08
C GLY A 6 15.41 -13.51 4.21
N LEU A 7 14.58 -13.33 3.18
CA LEU A 7 14.51 -12.07 2.45
C LEU A 7 13.76 -11.00 3.27
N PRO A 8 14.18 -9.73 3.20
CA PRO A 8 13.44 -8.63 3.83
C PRO A 8 12.12 -8.36 3.11
N LEU A 9 11.25 -7.52 3.71
CA LEU A 9 9.98 -7.12 3.09
C LEU A 9 10.15 -6.52 1.69
N VAL A 10 11.20 -5.72 1.47
CA VAL A 10 11.49 -5.10 0.17
C VAL A 10 12.62 -5.86 -0.49
N ILE A 11 12.34 -6.52 -1.60
CA ILE A 11 13.29 -7.33 -2.35
C ILE A 11 13.65 -6.65 -3.67
N GLU A 12 14.82 -6.99 -4.22
CA GLU A 12 15.25 -6.46 -5.51
C GLU A 12 14.82 -7.36 -6.67
N PRO A 13 14.77 -6.84 -7.92
CA PRO A 13 14.45 -7.64 -9.10
C PRO A 13 15.26 -8.93 -9.24
N ALA A 14 16.55 -8.91 -8.87
CA ALA A 14 17.39 -10.10 -8.91
C ALA A 14 16.93 -11.19 -7.92
N ASP A 15 16.42 -10.81 -6.76
CA ASP A 15 15.92 -11.76 -5.75
C ASP A 15 14.66 -12.48 -6.25
N LEU A 16 13.73 -11.73 -6.88
CA LEU A 16 12.53 -12.31 -7.47
C LEU A 16 12.85 -13.12 -8.73
N GLN A 17 13.73 -12.64 -9.60
CA GLN A 17 14.08 -13.31 -10.85
C GLN A 17 14.63 -14.73 -10.61
N ALA A 18 15.38 -14.94 -9.53
CA ALA A 18 15.88 -16.25 -9.13
C ALA A 18 14.80 -17.21 -8.62
N ARG A 19 13.55 -16.74 -8.43
CA ARG A 19 12.47 -17.43 -7.70
C ARG A 19 11.12 -17.44 -8.44
N LEU A 20 11.11 -17.13 -9.73
CA LEU A 20 9.85 -17.05 -10.51
C LEU A 20 9.11 -18.40 -10.58
N ASP A 21 9.84 -19.51 -10.53
CA ASP A 21 9.27 -20.87 -10.65
C ASP A 21 8.91 -21.50 -9.29
N VAL A 22 9.01 -20.73 -8.20
CA VAL A 22 8.74 -21.21 -6.84
C VAL A 22 7.22 -21.47 -6.68
N PRO A 23 6.77 -22.69 -6.32
CA PRO A 23 5.34 -23.04 -6.31
C PRO A 23 4.49 -22.24 -5.33
N GLU A 24 5.07 -21.77 -4.22
CA GLU A 24 4.36 -20.93 -3.25
C GLU A 24 4.18 -19.48 -3.69
N LEU A 25 4.83 -19.03 -4.78
CA LEU A 25 4.78 -17.65 -5.24
C LEU A 25 3.39 -17.28 -5.77
N ILE A 26 2.81 -16.24 -5.19
CA ILE A 26 1.71 -15.48 -5.80
C ILE A 26 2.24 -14.10 -6.17
N LEU A 27 2.65 -13.94 -7.41
CA LEU A 27 3.13 -12.67 -7.95
C LEU A 27 1.93 -11.82 -8.39
N VAL A 28 1.80 -10.61 -7.84
CA VAL A 28 0.65 -9.72 -8.06
C VAL A 28 1.10 -8.45 -8.77
N ASP A 29 0.47 -8.18 -9.92
CA ASP A 29 0.66 -6.98 -10.74
C ASP A 29 -0.53 -6.02 -10.53
N LEU A 30 -0.26 -4.81 -10.04
CA LEU A 30 -1.25 -3.74 -9.89
C LEU A 30 -0.96 -2.55 -10.82
N THR A 31 -0.49 -2.82 -12.04
CA THR A 31 -0.27 -1.80 -13.06
C THR A 31 -1.60 -1.37 -13.70
N SER A 32 -1.72 -1.48 -15.02
CA SER A 32 -2.96 -1.27 -15.75
C SER A 32 -3.18 -2.41 -16.73
N VAL A 33 -4.43 -2.60 -17.19
CA VAL A 33 -4.75 -3.59 -18.22
C VAL A 33 -3.85 -3.43 -19.44
N ASN A 34 -3.61 -2.19 -19.88
CA ASN A 34 -2.75 -1.91 -21.03
C ASN A 34 -1.29 -2.26 -20.74
N ARG A 35 -0.78 -1.91 -19.56
CA ARG A 35 0.60 -2.23 -19.16
C ARG A 35 0.79 -3.74 -19.05
N TYR A 36 -0.08 -4.43 -18.33
CA TYR A 36 -0.04 -5.88 -18.15
C TYR A 36 -0.10 -6.62 -19.50
N ASN A 37 -1.03 -6.25 -20.39
CA ASN A 37 -1.12 -6.86 -21.73
C ASN A 37 0.07 -6.54 -22.64
N SER A 38 0.76 -5.42 -22.41
CA SER A 38 1.98 -5.05 -23.17
C SER A 38 3.22 -5.81 -22.73
N GLY A 39 3.18 -6.46 -21.55
CA GLY A 39 4.28 -7.18 -20.96
C GLY A 39 4.30 -7.01 -19.44
N HIS A 40 4.30 -8.13 -18.71
CA HIS A 40 4.34 -8.20 -17.26
C HIS A 40 5.46 -9.14 -16.80
N ILE A 41 5.76 -9.16 -15.50
CA ILE A 41 6.74 -10.11 -14.95
C ILE A 41 6.19 -11.53 -15.13
N PRO A 42 6.98 -12.49 -15.63
CA PRO A 42 6.49 -13.85 -15.87
C PRO A 42 5.79 -14.45 -14.64
N GLY A 43 4.60 -15.01 -14.83
CA GLY A 43 3.79 -15.59 -13.76
C GLY A 43 2.98 -14.59 -12.93
N ALA A 44 3.08 -13.28 -13.20
CA ALA A 44 2.30 -12.28 -12.50
C ALA A 44 0.79 -12.42 -12.77
N ARG A 45 -0.02 -12.18 -11.75
CA ARG A 45 -1.48 -12.16 -11.82
C ARG A 45 -1.96 -10.72 -11.70
N PHE A 46 -2.65 -10.24 -12.73
CA PHE A 46 -3.16 -8.87 -12.75
C PHE A 46 -4.31 -8.66 -11.75
N VAL A 47 -4.21 -7.58 -10.97
CA VAL A 47 -5.26 -7.04 -10.12
C VAL A 47 -5.46 -5.58 -10.50
N ASP A 48 -6.59 -5.27 -11.14
CA ASP A 48 -6.95 -3.87 -11.42
C ASP A 48 -6.97 -3.08 -10.10
N PRO A 49 -6.21 -1.97 -9.99
CA PRO A 49 -6.16 -1.15 -8.79
C PRO A 49 -7.51 -0.82 -8.17
N LYS A 50 -8.55 -0.61 -8.99
CA LYS A 50 -9.91 -0.31 -8.52
C LYS A 50 -10.50 -1.42 -7.65
N ARG A 51 -10.11 -2.68 -7.88
CA ARG A 51 -10.56 -3.84 -7.09
C ARG A 51 -10.02 -3.82 -5.66
N THR A 52 -9.03 -3.00 -5.37
CA THR A 52 -8.48 -2.83 -4.01
C THR A 52 -9.27 -1.82 -3.18
N GLN A 53 -10.25 -1.12 -3.77
CA GLN A 53 -11.03 -0.06 -3.15
C GLN A 53 -12.52 -0.41 -3.09
N LEU A 54 -13.22 0.11 -2.08
CA LEU A 54 -14.68 0.09 -2.06
C LEU A 54 -15.26 0.85 -3.27
N GLY A 55 -14.68 1.98 -3.62
CA GLY A 55 -15.08 2.78 -4.78
C GLY A 55 -16.44 3.49 -4.64
N GLN A 56 -17.06 3.48 -3.46
CA GLN A 56 -18.37 4.09 -3.20
C GLN A 56 -18.28 5.23 -2.18
N PRO A 57 -19.13 6.27 -2.29
CA PRO A 57 -19.26 7.31 -1.26
C PRO A 57 -19.80 6.73 0.07
N PRO A 58 -19.57 7.40 1.22
CA PRO A 58 -18.83 8.66 1.37
C PRO A 58 -17.31 8.50 1.39
N ALA A 59 -16.80 7.26 1.48
CA ALA A 59 -15.38 6.98 1.69
C ALA A 59 -14.88 5.90 0.70
N PRO A 60 -14.60 6.25 -0.57
CA PRO A 60 -14.26 5.27 -1.60
C PRO A 60 -12.93 4.54 -1.36
N GLY A 61 -12.05 5.10 -0.52
CA GLY A 61 -10.77 4.50 -0.15
C GLY A 61 -10.85 3.34 0.85
N LEU A 62 -12.03 3.08 1.42
CA LEU A 62 -12.26 1.95 2.32
C LEU A 62 -12.02 0.60 1.64
N LEU A 63 -11.99 -0.44 2.48
CA LEU A 63 -11.88 -1.83 2.06
C LEU A 63 -13.03 -2.22 1.11
N PRO A 64 -12.77 -3.02 0.05
CA PRO A 64 -13.83 -3.69 -0.70
C PRO A 64 -14.75 -4.52 0.22
N ALA A 65 -15.95 -4.88 -0.27
CA ALA A 65 -16.80 -5.78 0.48
C ALA A 65 -16.11 -7.14 0.67
N LYS A 66 -16.39 -7.82 1.79
CA LYS A 66 -15.78 -9.13 2.10
C LYS A 66 -15.92 -10.14 0.96
N ALA A 67 -17.07 -10.20 0.30
CA ALA A 67 -17.30 -11.09 -0.83
C ALA A 67 -16.40 -10.77 -2.03
N ASP A 68 -16.11 -9.50 -2.29
CA ASP A 68 -15.20 -9.08 -3.37
C ASP A 68 -13.75 -9.43 -3.05
N LEU A 69 -13.36 -9.31 -1.78
CA LEU A 69 -12.05 -9.79 -1.30
C LEU A 69 -11.93 -11.31 -1.42
N GLU A 70 -12.92 -12.06 -0.95
CA GLU A 70 -12.92 -13.53 -1.05
C GLU A 70 -12.80 -13.96 -2.52
N LYS A 71 -13.54 -13.31 -3.41
CA LYS A 71 -13.42 -13.55 -4.85
C LYS A 71 -12.02 -13.21 -5.39
N LEU A 72 -11.48 -12.04 -5.05
CA LEU A 72 -10.15 -11.61 -5.48
C LEU A 72 -9.06 -12.58 -5.03
N PHE A 73 -9.05 -12.95 -3.75
CA PHE A 73 -8.04 -13.84 -3.19
C PHE A 73 -8.22 -15.28 -3.67
N ALA A 74 -9.44 -15.74 -3.98
CA ALA A 74 -9.67 -17.02 -4.65
C ALA A 74 -9.06 -17.03 -6.06
N GLU A 75 -9.29 -15.99 -6.87
CA GLU A 75 -8.73 -15.88 -8.23
C GLU A 75 -7.19 -15.87 -8.24
N LEU A 76 -6.58 -15.29 -7.20
CA LEU A 76 -5.13 -15.28 -7.00
C LEU A 76 -4.57 -16.64 -6.53
N GLY A 77 -5.42 -17.53 -6.00
CA GLY A 77 -5.00 -18.83 -5.45
C GLY A 77 -4.50 -18.75 -4.01
N HIS A 78 -5.03 -17.79 -3.22
CA HIS A 78 -4.66 -17.62 -1.82
C HIS A 78 -4.76 -18.93 -1.04
N ASN A 79 -3.71 -19.25 -0.30
CA ASN A 79 -3.64 -20.46 0.52
C ASN A 79 -2.62 -20.28 1.67
N ALA A 80 -2.63 -21.23 2.61
CA ALA A 80 -1.79 -21.19 3.81
C ALA A 80 -0.29 -21.33 3.55
N ASN A 81 0.14 -21.69 2.34
CA ASN A 81 1.55 -21.77 1.93
C ASN A 81 2.00 -20.61 1.04
N ALA A 82 1.07 -19.78 0.55
CA ALA A 82 1.36 -18.66 -0.33
C ALA A 82 2.42 -17.71 0.25
N VAL A 83 3.27 -17.21 -0.64
CA VAL A 83 4.14 -16.06 -0.44
C VAL A 83 3.81 -15.06 -1.53
N TYR A 84 3.35 -13.87 -1.14
CA TYR A 84 3.03 -12.82 -2.12
C TYR A 84 4.28 -12.03 -2.49
N VAL A 85 4.43 -11.71 -3.76
CA VAL A 85 5.32 -10.63 -4.20
C VAL A 85 4.47 -9.64 -4.96
N VAL A 86 4.54 -8.37 -4.59
CA VAL A 86 3.59 -7.35 -5.05
C VAL A 86 4.35 -6.22 -5.74
N TYR A 87 3.85 -5.78 -6.89
CA TYR A 87 4.40 -4.64 -7.61
C TYR A 87 3.35 -3.84 -8.37
N ASP A 88 3.71 -2.61 -8.71
CA ASP A 88 3.01 -1.73 -9.65
C ASP A 88 4.03 -1.02 -10.56
N ASP A 89 3.60 -0.06 -11.37
CA ASP A 89 4.43 0.71 -12.30
C ASP A 89 4.53 2.20 -11.91
N GLU A 90 4.15 2.56 -10.69
CA GLU A 90 4.07 3.95 -10.21
C GLU A 90 4.93 4.22 -8.96
N GLY A 91 5.70 3.23 -8.50
CA GLY A 91 6.63 3.37 -7.39
C GLY A 91 6.12 2.84 -6.05
N GLY A 92 5.02 2.08 -6.04
CA GLY A 92 4.58 1.31 -4.87
C GLY A 92 3.30 1.79 -4.18
N GLY A 93 2.54 2.71 -4.76
CA GLY A 93 1.26 3.17 -4.18
C GLY A 93 0.25 2.03 -4.11
N TRP A 94 -0.11 1.46 -5.27
CA TRP A 94 -1.03 0.32 -5.34
C TRP A 94 -0.45 -0.95 -4.74
N ALA A 95 0.85 -1.22 -4.93
CA ALA A 95 1.50 -2.38 -4.34
C ALA A 95 1.48 -2.30 -2.80
N GLY A 96 1.78 -1.13 -2.23
CA GLY A 96 1.71 -0.90 -0.79
C GLY A 96 0.28 -0.96 -0.24
N ARG A 97 -0.71 -0.47 -0.98
CA ARG A 97 -2.13 -0.64 -0.63
C ARG A 97 -2.53 -2.11 -0.64
N PHE A 98 -2.07 -2.89 -1.60
CA PHE A 98 -2.34 -4.32 -1.64
C PHE A 98 -1.65 -5.07 -0.48
N ILE A 99 -0.45 -4.64 -0.06
CA ILE A 99 0.18 -5.15 1.17
C ILE A 99 -0.66 -4.82 2.42
N TRP A 100 -1.27 -3.65 2.50
CA TRP A 100 -2.28 -3.37 3.54
C TRP A 100 -3.46 -4.34 3.47
N LEU A 101 -3.98 -4.70 2.29
CA LEU A 101 -5.01 -5.74 2.16
C LEU A 101 -4.53 -7.11 2.66
N LEU A 102 -3.26 -7.46 2.42
CA LEU A 102 -2.67 -8.70 2.93
C LEU A 102 -2.67 -8.73 4.46
N ASP A 103 -2.34 -7.61 5.10
CA ASP A 103 -2.45 -7.48 6.55
C ASP A 103 -3.90 -7.59 7.03
N VAL A 104 -4.85 -6.96 6.32
CA VAL A 104 -6.29 -7.02 6.66
C VAL A 104 -6.80 -8.46 6.61
N ILE A 105 -6.31 -9.30 5.71
CA ILE A 105 -6.70 -10.72 5.67
C ILE A 105 -5.84 -11.63 6.58
N GLY A 106 -4.94 -11.05 7.36
CA GLY A 106 -4.06 -11.78 8.28
C GLY A 106 -2.94 -12.56 7.60
N HIS A 107 -2.62 -12.26 6.34
CA HIS A 107 -1.52 -12.89 5.63
C HIS A 107 -0.18 -12.30 6.08
N THR A 108 0.86 -13.12 6.25
CA THR A 108 2.11 -12.70 6.92
C THR A 108 3.37 -12.87 6.08
N ARG A 109 3.29 -13.52 4.91
CA ARG A 109 4.46 -13.77 4.05
C ARG A 109 4.30 -13.04 2.73
N TYR A 110 4.84 -11.84 2.68
CA TYR A 110 4.78 -11.03 1.48
C TYR A 110 6.02 -10.19 1.33
N HIS A 111 6.31 -9.82 0.08
CA HIS A 111 7.37 -8.92 -0.30
C HIS A 111 6.86 -7.86 -1.28
N TYR A 112 7.48 -6.70 -1.26
CA TYR A 112 7.38 -5.67 -2.29
C TYR A 112 8.59 -5.76 -3.21
N LEU A 113 8.37 -5.71 -4.52
CA LEU A 113 9.44 -5.57 -5.51
C LEU A 113 9.88 -4.11 -5.60
N ASN A 114 11.10 -3.80 -5.16
CA ASN A 114 11.59 -2.43 -5.08
C ASN A 114 11.64 -1.74 -6.46
N GLY A 115 10.90 -0.63 -6.62
CA GLY A 115 10.76 0.08 -7.90
C GLY A 115 9.82 -0.61 -8.91
N GLY A 116 9.23 -1.75 -8.53
CA GLY A 116 8.22 -2.47 -9.30
C GLY A 116 8.60 -2.72 -10.76
N ALA A 117 7.65 -2.48 -11.66
CA ALA A 117 7.84 -2.67 -13.09
C ALA A 117 8.90 -1.74 -13.71
N GLN A 118 9.16 -0.58 -13.11
CA GLN A 118 10.18 0.37 -13.58
C GLN A 118 11.59 -0.18 -13.36
N ALA A 119 11.78 -0.94 -12.29
CA ALA A 119 13.06 -1.56 -11.94
C ALA A 119 13.28 -2.92 -12.61
N TRP A 120 12.25 -3.50 -13.24
CA TRP A 120 12.31 -4.83 -13.83
C TRP A 120 12.96 -4.82 -15.23
N PRO A 121 13.82 -5.80 -15.57
CA PRO A 121 14.44 -5.87 -16.89
C PRO A 121 13.42 -6.06 -18.01
N ALA A 122 13.23 -5.06 -18.87
CA ALA A 122 12.23 -5.08 -19.94
C ALA A 122 12.37 -6.26 -20.93
N SER A 123 13.59 -6.78 -21.12
CA SER A 123 13.87 -7.93 -21.99
C SER A 123 13.37 -9.27 -21.45
N THR A 124 12.84 -9.30 -20.22
CA THR A 124 12.39 -10.53 -19.54
C THR A 124 10.88 -10.56 -19.30
N LEU A 125 10.15 -9.56 -19.81
CA LEU A 125 8.70 -9.51 -19.68
C LEU A 125 8.03 -10.64 -20.48
N SER A 126 6.91 -11.14 -19.96
CA SER A 126 6.04 -12.10 -20.62
C SER A 126 4.68 -11.47 -20.95
N THR A 127 3.99 -12.05 -21.93
CA THR A 127 2.58 -11.78 -22.22
C THR A 127 1.68 -12.96 -21.84
N ASP A 128 2.25 -14.03 -21.28
CA ASP A 128 1.53 -15.24 -20.92
C ASP A 128 0.73 -15.02 -19.64
N VAL A 129 -0.60 -14.99 -19.78
CA VAL A 129 -1.52 -14.77 -18.66
C VAL A 129 -1.71 -16.07 -17.87
N PRO A 130 -1.33 -16.13 -16.58
CA PRO A 130 -1.58 -17.31 -15.76
C PRO A 130 -3.09 -17.56 -15.62
N ALA A 131 -3.49 -18.83 -15.67
CA ALA A 131 -4.86 -19.20 -15.39
C ALA A 131 -5.25 -18.76 -13.97
N ALA A 132 -6.44 -18.18 -13.81
CA ALA A 132 -7.02 -17.90 -12.50
C ALA A 132 -7.09 -19.21 -11.69
N ALA A 133 -6.76 -19.14 -10.41
CA ALA A 133 -6.90 -20.30 -9.55
C ALA A 133 -8.39 -20.65 -9.38
N SER A 134 -8.68 -21.93 -9.25
CA SER A 134 -10.02 -22.43 -8.96
C SER A 134 -10.18 -22.67 -7.46
N GLY A 135 -11.37 -22.37 -6.94
CA GLY A 135 -11.72 -22.64 -5.54
C GLY A 135 -12.46 -21.49 -4.88
N THR A 136 -12.75 -21.68 -3.61
CA THR A 136 -13.31 -20.66 -2.72
C THR A 136 -12.36 -20.44 -1.56
N VAL A 137 -12.27 -19.20 -1.09
CA VAL A 137 -11.56 -18.86 0.13
C VAL A 137 -12.55 -18.22 1.09
N SER A 138 -12.41 -18.52 2.38
CA SER A 138 -13.14 -17.80 3.42
C SER A 138 -12.15 -16.98 4.21
N LEU A 139 -12.32 -15.66 4.19
CA LEU A 139 -11.36 -14.74 4.80
C LEU A 139 -11.82 -14.34 6.21
N THR A 140 -10.85 -14.27 7.12
CA THR A 140 -10.99 -13.56 8.39
C THR A 140 -10.42 -12.17 8.18
N LEU A 141 -11.20 -11.14 8.46
CA LEU A 141 -10.77 -9.75 8.31
C LEU A 141 -10.33 -9.20 9.67
N HIS A 142 -9.19 -8.52 9.67
CA HIS A 142 -8.55 -7.94 10.83
C HIS A 142 -8.65 -6.41 10.74
N GLU A 143 -9.16 -5.79 11.80
CA GLU A 143 -9.30 -4.33 11.88
C GLU A 143 -7.98 -3.65 12.25
N GLU A 144 -7.04 -4.37 12.88
CA GLU A 144 -5.78 -3.85 13.40
C GLU A 144 -4.97 -3.01 12.38
N PRO A 145 -4.84 -3.37 11.09
CA PRO A 145 -4.07 -2.59 10.11
C PRO A 145 -4.73 -1.25 9.73
N THR A 146 -5.97 -1.02 10.15
CA THR A 146 -6.80 0.10 9.70
C THR A 146 -7.16 1.01 10.87
N ALA A 147 -6.92 2.31 10.72
CA ALA A 147 -7.49 3.32 11.59
C ALA A 147 -8.86 3.73 11.05
N THR A 148 -9.90 3.70 11.88
CA THR A 148 -11.19 4.33 11.57
C THR A 148 -11.10 5.84 11.79
N ARG A 149 -12.09 6.59 11.28
CA ARG A 149 -12.22 8.02 11.55
C ARG A 149 -12.31 8.30 13.04
N GLU A 150 -13.15 7.57 13.76
CA GLU A 150 -13.38 7.73 15.21
C GLU A 150 -12.10 7.42 15.98
N TYR A 151 -11.40 6.35 15.61
CA TYR A 151 -10.12 5.99 16.22
C TYR A 151 -9.11 7.12 16.06
N LEU A 152 -8.89 7.59 14.83
CA LEU A 152 -7.93 8.65 14.56
C LEU A 152 -8.31 9.95 15.26
N GLN A 153 -9.59 10.33 15.23
CA GLN A 153 -10.10 11.51 15.93
C GLN A 153 -9.87 11.44 17.44
N SER A 154 -10.04 10.26 18.06
CA SER A 154 -9.78 10.07 19.50
C SER A 154 -8.30 10.15 19.89
N ARG A 155 -7.38 9.96 18.92
CA ARG A 155 -5.93 9.94 19.15
C ARG A 155 -5.24 11.27 18.83
N ILE A 156 -5.95 12.27 18.29
CA ILE A 156 -5.39 13.59 17.99
C ILE A 156 -4.74 14.18 19.25
N GLY A 157 -3.51 14.67 19.10
CA GLY A 157 -2.72 15.27 20.19
C GLY A 157 -2.02 14.26 21.11
N ALA A 158 -2.17 12.95 20.90
CA ALA A 158 -1.43 11.96 21.66
C ALA A 158 0.07 12.06 21.37
N ALA A 159 0.90 12.07 22.42
CA ALA A 159 2.36 12.19 22.28
C ALA A 159 3.00 11.00 21.56
N ASP A 160 2.34 9.84 21.58
CA ASP A 160 2.79 8.59 20.97
C ASP A 160 2.21 8.35 19.57
N LEU A 161 1.65 9.38 18.91
CA LEU A 161 1.08 9.32 17.57
C LEU A 161 1.89 10.19 16.59
N ALA A 162 2.12 9.65 15.39
CA ALA A 162 2.54 10.42 14.22
C ALA A 162 1.52 10.21 13.09
N ILE A 163 0.94 11.29 12.57
CA ILE A 163 0.02 11.24 11.43
C ILE A 163 0.82 11.61 10.18
N TRP A 164 1.08 10.64 9.31
CA TRP A 164 1.83 10.83 8.08
C TRP A 164 0.87 11.10 6.91
N ASP A 165 0.74 12.37 6.55
CA ASP A 165 -0.02 12.80 5.37
C ASP A 165 0.84 12.68 4.10
N ALA A 166 0.46 11.75 3.23
CA ALA A 166 1.18 11.42 2.00
C ALA A 166 0.73 12.23 0.77
N ARG A 167 -0.16 13.23 0.95
CA ARG A 167 -0.61 14.11 -0.12
C ARG A 167 0.46 15.12 -0.54
N SER A 168 0.21 15.84 -1.62
CA SER A 168 1.08 16.95 -2.01
C SER A 168 1.07 18.06 -0.95
N PRO A 169 2.16 18.85 -0.83
CA PRO A 169 2.20 19.96 0.11
C PRO A 169 1.07 21.00 -0.10
N ALA A 170 0.62 21.18 -1.34
CA ALA A 170 -0.48 22.08 -1.66
C ALA A 170 -1.84 21.55 -1.15
N GLU A 171 -2.07 20.23 -1.17
CA GLU A 171 -3.26 19.64 -0.54
C GLU A 171 -3.20 19.76 0.99
N TYR A 172 -2.03 19.50 1.58
CA TYR A 172 -1.79 19.58 3.02
C TYR A 172 -2.04 20.99 3.57
N ARG A 173 -1.54 22.04 2.90
CA ARG A 173 -1.75 23.45 3.30
C ARG A 173 -3.11 24.02 2.87
N GLY A 174 -4.00 23.21 2.30
CA GLY A 174 -5.32 23.67 1.84
C GLY A 174 -5.28 24.63 0.64
N GLU A 175 -4.15 24.77 -0.05
CA GLU A 175 -4.03 25.54 -1.29
C GLU A 175 -4.73 24.83 -2.47
N LYS A 176 -4.69 23.48 -2.46
CA LYS A 176 -5.42 22.62 -3.37
C LYS A 176 -6.51 21.85 -2.60
N VAL A 177 -7.75 22.31 -2.74
CA VAL A 177 -8.90 21.77 -2.00
C VAL A 177 -9.64 20.71 -2.83
N LEU A 178 -9.73 19.48 -2.32
CA LEU A 178 -10.36 18.32 -2.98
C LEU A 178 -11.54 17.73 -2.18
N ALA A 179 -12.01 18.44 -1.15
CA ALA A 179 -13.11 18.08 -0.28
C ALA A 179 -13.81 19.36 0.20
N ALA A 180 -14.87 19.25 1.01
CA ALA A 180 -15.56 20.42 1.56
C ALA A 180 -14.62 21.30 2.42
N LYS A 181 -13.61 20.71 3.06
CA LYS A 181 -12.58 21.39 3.86
C LYS A 181 -11.19 21.18 3.25
N GLY A 182 -10.43 22.27 3.14
CA GLY A 182 -9.00 22.27 2.78
C GLY A 182 -8.12 22.35 4.02
N GLY A 183 -6.92 21.77 3.96
CA GLY A 183 -5.99 21.68 5.09
C GLY A 183 -5.58 20.23 5.34
N HIS A 184 -5.21 19.92 6.57
CA HIS A 184 -4.77 18.60 7.04
C HIS A 184 -5.35 18.24 8.40
N ILE A 185 -5.12 16.99 8.83
CA ILE A 185 -5.55 16.51 10.14
C ILE A 185 -4.68 17.22 11.20
N PRO A 186 -5.25 17.78 12.29
CA PRO A 186 -4.46 18.50 13.30
C PRO A 186 -3.29 17.68 13.84
N GLY A 187 -2.11 18.30 13.89
CA GLY A 187 -0.86 17.66 14.31
C GLY A 187 -0.26 16.65 13.31
N ALA A 188 -0.83 16.50 12.11
CA ALA A 188 -0.18 15.72 11.06
C ALA A 188 1.09 16.38 10.54
N VAL A 189 1.96 15.57 9.95
CA VAL A 189 3.15 16.04 9.22
C VAL A 189 3.05 15.59 7.78
N ASN A 190 3.53 16.43 6.85
CA ASN A 190 3.48 16.13 5.43
C ASN A 190 4.80 15.55 4.93
N PHE A 191 4.71 14.40 4.27
CA PHE A 191 5.76 13.92 3.38
C PHE A 191 5.11 13.18 2.23
N GLU A 192 5.09 13.83 1.07
CA GLU A 192 4.43 13.31 -0.13
C GLU A 192 5.04 11.98 -0.56
N TRP A 193 4.19 11.01 -0.93
CA TRP A 193 4.62 9.67 -1.33
C TRP A 193 5.74 9.65 -2.40
N THR A 194 5.63 10.47 -3.45
CA THR A 194 6.63 10.57 -4.53
C THR A 194 7.97 11.12 -4.04
N ALA A 195 8.01 11.91 -2.96
CA ALA A 195 9.26 12.41 -2.39
C ALA A 195 10.09 11.28 -1.73
N GLY A 196 9.44 10.15 -1.39
CA GLY A 196 10.10 8.95 -0.88
C GLY A 196 10.66 8.02 -1.96
N MET A 197 10.45 8.35 -3.24
CA MET A 197 10.92 7.56 -4.39
C MET A 197 12.19 8.19 -4.97
N ASP A 198 13.14 7.36 -5.39
CA ASP A 198 14.33 7.80 -6.12
C ASP A 198 14.07 7.76 -7.63
N LEU A 199 13.80 8.92 -8.21
CA LEU A 199 13.54 9.08 -9.65
C LEU A 199 14.75 8.70 -10.51
N ASN A 200 15.97 8.78 -9.98
CA ASN A 200 17.19 8.40 -10.69
C ASN A 200 17.50 6.90 -10.56
N ASN A 201 16.73 6.17 -9.75
CA ASN A 201 16.92 4.75 -9.47
C ASN A 201 15.60 3.96 -9.65
N ALA A 202 14.90 4.25 -10.75
CA ALA A 202 13.70 3.54 -11.18
C ALA A 202 12.59 3.49 -10.12
N LEU A 203 12.33 4.61 -9.46
CA LEU A 203 11.29 4.78 -8.43
C LEU A 203 11.44 3.90 -7.19
N ARG A 204 12.62 3.31 -6.96
CA ARG A 204 12.90 2.58 -5.71
C ARG A 204 12.68 3.47 -4.49
N ILE A 205 12.35 2.85 -3.36
CA ILE A 205 12.32 3.56 -2.07
C ILE A 205 13.70 4.16 -1.82
N ARG A 206 13.74 5.45 -1.49
CA ARG A 206 14.99 6.14 -1.18
C ARG A 206 15.67 5.55 0.05
N LYS A 207 17.00 5.51 0.02
CA LYS A 207 17.81 4.93 1.10
C LYS A 207 17.85 5.79 2.37
N ASP A 208 17.62 7.09 2.24
CA ASP A 208 17.61 8.08 3.33
C ASP A 208 16.23 8.27 3.98
N MET A 209 15.27 7.38 3.70
CA MET A 209 13.94 7.41 4.34
C MET A 209 13.99 7.33 5.86
N PRO A 210 14.84 6.52 6.53
CA PRO A 210 14.92 6.50 7.98
C PRO A 210 15.21 7.87 8.59
N GLU A 211 16.18 8.60 8.03
CA GLU A 211 16.59 9.91 8.50
C GLU A 211 15.51 10.96 8.26
N ILE A 212 14.85 10.91 7.10
CA ILE A 212 13.74 11.81 6.75
C ILE A 212 12.57 11.64 7.72
N LEU A 213 12.16 10.39 7.99
CA LEU A 213 11.02 10.13 8.87
C LEU A 213 11.31 10.57 10.31
N GLU A 214 12.52 10.34 10.80
CA GLU A 214 12.96 10.80 12.13
C GLU A 214 12.94 12.33 12.24
N GLN A 215 13.42 13.05 11.22
CA GLN A 215 13.40 14.52 11.18
C GLN A 215 11.97 15.11 11.20
N LEU A 216 11.00 14.37 10.66
CA LEU A 216 9.59 14.72 10.68
C LEU A 216 8.88 14.26 11.97
N GLY A 217 9.59 13.63 12.91
CA GLY A 217 9.03 13.10 14.14
C GLY A 217 8.15 11.85 13.95
N ILE A 218 8.27 11.18 12.80
CA ILE A 218 7.69 9.87 12.52
C ILE A 218 8.70 8.81 12.97
N SER A 219 8.69 8.49 14.27
CA SER A 219 9.68 7.60 14.90
C SER A 219 9.06 6.25 15.31
N LYS A 220 9.91 5.22 15.50
CA LYS A 220 9.46 3.83 15.75
C LYS A 220 8.77 3.61 17.10
N ASP A 221 8.97 4.52 18.06
CA ASP A 221 8.30 4.51 19.36
C ASP A 221 6.85 4.99 19.28
N LYS A 222 6.44 5.64 18.17
CA LYS A 222 5.08 6.12 17.92
C LYS A 222 4.25 5.14 17.11
N GLU A 223 2.93 5.25 17.24
CA GLU A 223 2.00 4.73 16.26
C GLU A 223 2.00 5.64 15.05
N VAL A 224 2.20 5.07 13.87
CA VAL A 224 2.15 5.79 12.61
C VAL A 224 0.81 5.53 11.96
N VAL A 225 -0.02 6.57 11.85
CA VAL A 225 -1.25 6.53 11.05
C VAL A 225 -1.01 7.30 9.76
N THR A 226 -1.05 6.62 8.61
CA THR A 226 -0.82 7.27 7.32
C THR A 226 -2.07 7.35 6.47
N HIS A 227 -2.22 8.44 5.72
CA HIS A 227 -3.38 8.67 4.86
C HIS A 227 -3.03 9.53 3.63
N CYS A 228 -3.95 9.56 2.67
CA CYS A 228 -3.89 10.54 1.58
C CYS A 228 -5.30 11.06 1.28
N GLN A 229 -5.78 10.93 0.03
CA GLN A 229 -7.17 11.22 -0.35
C GLN A 229 -8.07 9.96 -0.29
N THR A 230 -7.58 8.82 -0.74
CA THR A 230 -8.35 7.55 -0.86
C THR A 230 -7.51 6.32 -0.49
N HIS A 231 -6.48 6.53 0.32
CA HIS A 231 -5.48 5.51 0.69
C HIS A 231 -4.88 4.72 -0.51
N HIS A 232 -4.66 5.44 -1.61
CA HIS A 232 -3.83 4.97 -2.73
C HIS A 232 -2.36 5.33 -2.47
N ARG A 233 -2.05 6.63 -2.53
CA ARG A 233 -0.70 7.17 -2.26
C ARG A 233 -0.13 6.74 -0.91
N SER A 234 -0.96 6.69 0.14
CA SER A 234 -0.51 6.25 1.46
C SER A 234 -0.36 4.73 1.59
N GLY A 235 -0.69 3.96 0.56
CA GLY A 235 -0.25 2.58 0.44
C GLY A 235 1.28 2.48 0.42
N PHE A 236 1.95 3.37 -0.35
CA PHE A 236 3.41 3.46 -0.37
C PHE A 236 3.98 3.79 1.02
N THR A 237 3.46 4.80 1.69
CA THR A 237 3.98 5.23 3.00
C THR A 237 3.71 4.20 4.10
N TYR A 238 2.58 3.49 4.03
CA TYR A 238 2.29 2.33 4.89
C TYR A 238 3.34 1.24 4.70
N LEU A 239 3.62 0.87 3.44
CA LEU A 239 4.67 -0.08 3.07
C LEU A 239 6.05 0.36 3.58
N VAL A 240 6.44 1.63 3.39
CA VAL A 240 7.74 2.14 3.85
C VAL A 240 7.88 2.01 5.37
N ALA A 241 6.86 2.41 6.14
CA ALA A 241 6.91 2.26 7.60
C ALA A 241 7.08 0.78 8.02
N LYS A 242 6.37 -0.15 7.36
CA LYS A 242 6.54 -1.59 7.60
C LYS A 242 7.93 -2.09 7.21
N HIS A 243 8.44 -1.65 6.06
CA HIS A 243 9.77 -2.03 5.58
C HIS A 243 10.87 -1.62 6.56
N LEU A 244 10.75 -0.41 7.10
CA LEU A 244 11.68 0.12 8.09
C LEU A 244 11.49 -0.49 9.49
N GLY A 245 10.52 -1.38 9.67
CA GLY A 245 10.30 -2.10 10.92
C GLY A 245 9.62 -1.26 11.99
N TYR A 246 8.71 -0.36 11.62
CA TYR A 246 7.86 0.34 12.58
C TYR A 246 6.86 -0.67 13.16
N PRO A 247 6.76 -0.80 14.49
CA PRO A 247 5.97 -1.86 15.13
C PRO A 247 4.46 -1.56 15.15
N ARG A 248 4.07 -0.28 15.00
CA ARG A 248 2.68 0.18 15.09
C ARG A 248 2.34 1.04 13.88
N VAL A 249 1.81 0.43 12.82
CA VAL A 249 1.46 1.12 11.58
C VAL A 249 0.00 0.85 11.25
N LYS A 250 -0.76 1.91 10.98
CA LYS A 250 -2.15 1.83 10.52
C LYS A 250 -2.36 2.68 9.28
N ALA A 251 -3.22 2.21 8.40
CA ALA A 251 -3.76 3.00 7.32
C ALA A 251 -5.08 3.64 7.73
N TYR A 252 -5.20 4.96 7.62
CA TYR A 252 -6.52 5.58 7.65
C TYR A 252 -7.16 5.53 6.25
N ALA A 253 -7.89 4.43 6.00
CA ALA A 253 -8.44 4.10 4.68
C ALA A 253 -9.51 5.08 4.18
N GLY A 254 -10.29 5.67 5.10
CA GLY A 254 -11.24 6.74 4.78
C GLY A 254 -10.55 7.99 4.23
N SER A 255 -9.34 8.28 4.74
CA SER A 255 -8.44 9.32 4.24
C SER A 255 -9.10 10.71 4.17
N TRP A 256 -8.48 11.66 3.45
CA TRP A 256 -9.03 13.01 3.31
C TRP A 256 -10.37 13.06 2.57
N GLY A 257 -10.70 12.03 1.77
CA GLY A 257 -12.02 11.90 1.13
C GLY A 257 -13.15 11.78 2.15
N GLU A 258 -12.91 11.10 3.27
CA GLU A 258 -13.84 11.08 4.40
C GLU A 258 -13.61 12.30 5.30
N TRP A 259 -12.38 12.51 5.78
CA TRP A 259 -12.07 13.53 6.78
C TRP A 259 -12.40 14.95 6.33
N GLY A 260 -12.06 15.30 5.10
CA GLY A 260 -12.32 16.62 4.54
C GLY A 260 -13.81 16.90 4.27
N ASN A 261 -14.67 15.87 4.28
CA ASN A 261 -16.10 15.99 4.02
C ASN A 261 -16.99 15.71 5.24
N HIS A 262 -16.46 15.10 6.30
CA HIS A 262 -17.23 14.78 7.50
C HIS A 262 -17.47 16.03 8.38
N PRO A 263 -18.66 16.25 8.95
CA PRO A 263 -18.93 17.43 9.77
C PRO A 263 -18.10 17.48 11.06
N ASP A 264 -17.85 16.33 11.69
CA ASP A 264 -17.26 16.27 13.04
C ASP A 264 -15.73 16.28 13.07
N THR A 265 -15.07 16.26 11.91
CA THR A 265 -13.60 16.14 11.85
C THR A 265 -12.91 17.52 11.85
N PRO A 266 -12.00 17.80 12.80
CA PRO A 266 -11.28 19.07 12.85
C PRO A 266 -10.24 19.16 11.72
N VAL A 267 -9.89 20.38 11.32
CA VAL A 267 -8.91 20.66 10.25
C VAL A 267 -7.96 21.75 10.70
N GLU A 268 -6.67 21.58 10.40
CA GLU A 268 -5.60 22.57 10.56
C GLU A 268 -5.11 23.03 9.17
N VAL A 269 -4.61 24.26 9.08
CA VAL A 269 -4.08 24.87 7.84
C VAL A 269 -2.72 25.47 8.12
#